data_AF-A0A350EZJ4-F1
#
_entry.id   AF-A0A350EZJ4-F1
#
_cell.length_a   1.000
_cell.length_b   1.000
_cell.length_c   1.000
_cell.angle_alpha   90.00
_cell.angle_beta   90.00
_cell.angle_gamma   90.00
#
_symmetry.space_group_name_H-M   'P 1'
#
loop_
_entity.id
_entity.type
_entity.pdbx_description
1 polymer ?
#
loop_
_entity_poly.entity_id
_entity_poly.type
_entity_poly.pdbx_seq_one_letter_code
_entity_poly.pdbx_strand_id
1 'polypeptide(L)'
;PELLDWLTADFVEHGWTFKRLHKLIMMSDAYRMSAQHPQLEKLRTSDPNNDLLAFFPTRRLSAEELRDTMLAVTGELNSTMGGLPARPEINLEVALQPRMIQFSLAPSYQPSPTPEERNRRSVYAYRVRGQADPFLEVFNQPNPNDSCEQRDSAAVSPQAFTLMNSDLMTDRSIAFALRLEQESKSVEAQVTRAFQLAFGRAPSAQE
;
A
#
# COMPACT_ATOMS: atom_id res chain seq x y z
N PRO A 1 -23.46 14.35 -14.87
CA PRO A 1 -24.74 14.19 -14.14
C PRO A 1 -25.39 12.83 -14.42
N GLU A 2 -25.58 12.47 -15.69
CA GLU A 2 -26.30 11.26 -16.11
C GLU A 2 -25.73 9.95 -15.56
N LEU A 3 -24.40 9.83 -15.40
CA LEU A 3 -23.78 8.63 -14.85
C LEU A 3 -24.21 8.34 -13.40
N LEU A 4 -24.27 9.36 -12.54
CA LEU A 4 -24.62 9.17 -11.13
C LEU A 4 -26.10 8.84 -10.98
N ASP A 5 -26.95 9.46 -11.80
CA ASP A 5 -28.37 9.16 -11.85
C ASP A 5 -28.61 7.71 -12.32
N TRP A 6 -27.88 7.27 -13.35
CA TRP A 6 -27.94 5.90 -13.86
C TRP A 6 -27.43 4.88 -12.82
N LEU A 7 -26.30 5.15 -12.17
CA LEU A 7 -25.77 4.28 -11.10
C LEU A 7 -26.74 4.18 -9.92
N THR A 8 -27.41 5.29 -9.59
CA THR A 8 -28.42 5.32 -8.53
C THR A 8 -29.65 4.52 -8.93
N ALA A 9 -30.14 4.66 -10.17
CA ALA A 9 -31.25 3.86 -10.69
C ALA A 9 -30.92 2.36 -10.64
N ASP A 10 -29.75 1.93 -11.14
CA ASP A 10 -29.31 0.52 -11.06
C ASP A 10 -29.21 0.04 -9.61
N PHE A 11 -28.68 0.87 -8.70
CA PHE A 11 -28.54 0.53 -7.28
C PHE A 11 -29.89 0.31 -6.61
N VAL A 12 -30.88 1.15 -6.88
CA VAL A 12 -32.24 1.03 -6.34
C VAL A 12 -32.96 -0.19 -6.93
N GLU A 13 -32.91 -0.36 -8.26
CA GLU A 13 -33.57 -1.47 -8.97
C GLU A 13 -33.04 -2.84 -8.50
N HIS A 14 -31.75 -2.91 -8.17
CA HIS A 14 -31.09 -4.14 -7.71
C HIS A 14 -30.97 -4.25 -6.18
N GLY A 15 -31.91 -3.63 -5.46
CA GLY A 15 -32.12 -3.88 -4.03
C GLY A 15 -31.05 -3.30 -3.11
N TRP A 16 -30.44 -2.17 -3.47
CA TRP A 16 -29.53 -1.41 -2.61
C TRP A 16 -28.27 -2.20 -2.20
N THR A 17 -27.79 -3.09 -3.07
CA THR A 17 -26.67 -3.99 -2.78
C THR A 17 -25.31 -3.35 -3.12
N PHE A 18 -24.58 -2.86 -2.10
CA PHE A 18 -23.27 -2.20 -2.33
C PHE A 18 -22.26 -3.08 -3.05
N LYS A 19 -22.28 -4.40 -2.80
CA LYS A 19 -21.38 -5.35 -3.48
C LYS A 19 -21.59 -5.36 -5.00
N ARG A 20 -22.83 -5.20 -5.47
CA ARG A 20 -23.14 -5.09 -6.90
C ARG A 20 -22.60 -3.78 -7.45
N LEU A 21 -22.89 -2.65 -6.79
CA LEU A 21 -22.42 -1.34 -7.22
C LEU A 21 -20.88 -1.31 -7.33
N HIS A 22 -20.17 -1.80 -6.32
CA HIS A 22 -18.72 -1.94 -6.36
C HIS A 22 -18.27 -2.83 -7.52
N LYS A 23 -18.89 -4.00 -7.71
CA LYS A 23 -18.55 -4.91 -8.82
C LYS A 23 -18.76 -4.23 -10.18
N LEU A 24 -19.86 -3.49 -10.36
CA LEU A 24 -20.17 -2.79 -11.60
C LEU A 24 -19.11 -1.73 -11.92
N ILE A 25 -18.74 -0.91 -10.93
CA ILE A 25 -17.67 0.09 -11.08
C ILE A 25 -16.35 -0.61 -11.39
N MET A 26 -15.94 -1.60 -10.59
CA MET A 26 -14.66 -2.28 -10.71
C MET A 26 -14.52 -3.10 -12.00
N MET A 27 -15.62 -3.54 -12.59
CA MET A 27 -15.65 -4.28 -13.85
C MET A 27 -15.88 -3.38 -15.07
N SER A 28 -16.03 -2.07 -14.89
CA SER A 28 -16.14 -1.12 -15.99
C SER A 28 -14.82 -1.01 -16.76
N ASP A 29 -14.90 -0.62 -18.03
CA ASP A 29 -13.71 -0.41 -18.85
C ASP A 29 -12.90 0.81 -18.38
N ALA A 30 -13.58 1.83 -17.84
CA ALA A 30 -12.94 2.99 -17.25
C ALA A 30 -12.09 2.62 -16.01
N TYR A 31 -12.61 1.77 -15.12
CA TYR A 31 -11.86 1.35 -13.92
C TYR A 31 -10.70 0.41 -14.25
N ARG A 32 -10.86 -0.46 -15.25
CA ARG A 32 -9.83 -1.44 -15.68
C ARG A 32 -8.85 -0.88 -16.71
N MET A 33 -8.91 0.43 -16.97
CA MET A 33 -8.06 1.08 -17.95
C MET A 33 -6.58 0.90 -17.59
N SER A 34 -5.76 0.59 -18.59
CA SER A 34 -4.33 0.45 -18.41
C SER A 34 -3.67 1.82 -18.26
N ALA A 35 -2.61 1.90 -17.45
CA ALA A 35 -1.72 3.06 -17.42
C ALA A 35 -0.79 3.11 -18.65
N GLN A 36 -0.58 1.98 -19.33
CA GLN A 36 0.19 1.90 -20.56
C GLN A 36 -0.73 2.01 -21.77
N HIS A 37 -0.49 3.02 -22.61
CA HIS A 37 -1.20 3.21 -23.87
C HIS A 37 -0.26 3.01 -25.08
N PRO A 38 -0.65 2.26 -26.13
CA PRO A 38 0.22 1.99 -27.29
C PRO A 38 0.73 3.24 -28.02
N GLN A 39 -0.01 4.36 -27.93
CA GLN A 39 0.31 5.63 -28.59
C GLN A 39 0.66 6.74 -27.58
N LEU A 40 1.28 6.39 -26.45
CA LEU A 40 1.58 7.34 -25.37
C LEU A 40 2.35 8.58 -25.87
N GLU A 41 3.31 8.41 -26.80
CA GLU A 41 4.09 9.53 -27.35
C GLU A 41 3.24 10.53 -28.16
N LYS A 42 2.19 10.06 -28.85
CA LYS A 42 1.26 10.95 -29.54
C LYS A 42 0.40 11.72 -28.55
N LEU A 43 -0.11 11.01 -27.53
CA LEU A 43 -0.94 11.61 -26.47
C LEU A 43 -0.18 12.70 -25.72
N ARG A 44 1.13 12.51 -25.48
CA ARG A 44 1.97 13.56 -24.88
C ARG A 44 1.96 14.90 -25.63
N THR A 45 1.64 14.88 -26.94
CA THR A 45 1.53 16.11 -27.74
C THR A 45 0.08 16.55 -27.91
N SER A 46 -0.86 15.62 -28.12
CA SER A 46 -2.26 15.94 -28.43
C SER A 46 -3.13 16.17 -27.19
N ASP A 47 -2.88 15.44 -26.10
CA ASP A 47 -3.57 15.54 -24.81
C ASP A 47 -2.57 15.33 -23.65
N PRO A 48 -1.68 16.31 -23.40
CA PRO A 48 -0.61 16.17 -22.41
C PRO A 48 -1.12 15.98 -20.97
N ASN A 49 -2.29 16.55 -20.67
CA ASN A 49 -2.91 16.48 -19.34
C ASN A 49 -3.78 15.24 -19.14
N ASN A 50 -3.98 14.44 -20.19
CA ASN A 50 -4.89 13.30 -20.20
C ASN A 50 -6.34 13.71 -19.83
N ASP A 51 -6.79 14.87 -20.31
CA ASP A 51 -8.13 15.40 -20.05
C ASP A 51 -9.22 14.52 -20.67
N LEU A 52 -8.89 13.78 -21.74
CA LEU A 52 -9.78 12.83 -22.40
C LEU A 52 -9.76 11.44 -21.77
N LEU A 53 -8.98 11.23 -20.70
CA LEU A 53 -8.86 9.97 -19.97
C LEU A 53 -8.53 8.79 -20.90
N ALA A 54 -7.54 8.97 -21.77
CA ALA A 54 -7.10 7.94 -22.72
C ALA A 54 -6.36 6.78 -22.04
N PHE A 55 -5.81 7.01 -20.85
CA PHE A 55 -5.16 5.99 -20.02
C PHE A 55 -5.33 6.29 -18.52
N PHE A 56 -5.06 5.30 -17.68
CA PHE A 56 -5.14 5.46 -16.23
C PHE A 56 -3.94 6.24 -15.69
N PRO A 57 -4.14 7.34 -14.94
CA PRO A 57 -3.03 8.09 -14.35
C PRO A 57 -2.36 7.28 -13.25
N THR A 58 -1.06 7.05 -13.35
CA THR A 58 -0.29 6.41 -12.28
C THR A 58 -0.31 7.28 -11.04
N ARG A 59 -0.78 6.72 -9.92
CA ARG A 59 -0.75 7.39 -8.61
C ARG A 59 0.30 6.75 -7.71
N ARG A 60 0.77 7.53 -6.73
CA ARG A 60 1.60 6.97 -5.65
C ARG A 60 0.74 6.08 -4.75
N LEU A 61 1.37 5.06 -4.19
CA LEU A 61 0.76 4.24 -3.14
C LEU A 61 0.68 5.03 -1.85
N SER A 62 -0.40 4.85 -1.09
CA SER A 62 -0.46 5.37 0.28
C SER A 62 0.47 4.59 1.19
N ALA A 63 0.77 5.14 2.37
CA ALA A 63 1.61 4.49 3.37
C ALA A 63 1.19 3.04 3.67
N GLU A 64 -0.11 2.80 3.85
CA GLU A 64 -0.66 1.46 4.14
C GLU A 64 -0.52 0.52 2.95
N GLU A 65 -0.79 1.01 1.74
CA GLU A 65 -0.64 0.24 0.50
C GLU A 65 0.83 -0.12 0.26
N LEU A 66 1.75 0.80 0.53
CA LEU A 66 3.18 0.59 0.40
C LEU A 66 3.67 -0.51 1.34
N ARG A 67 3.32 -0.44 2.63
CA ARG A 67 3.67 -1.46 3.62
C ARG A 67 3.07 -2.82 3.26
N ASP A 68 1.78 -2.85 2.91
CA ASP A 68 1.10 -4.11 2.55
C ASP A 68 1.69 -4.73 1.28
N THR A 69 2.10 -3.91 0.31
CA THR A 69 2.78 -4.36 -0.91
C THR A 69 4.14 -4.97 -0.60
N MET A 70 4.92 -4.35 0.29
CA MET A 70 6.22 -4.90 0.72
C MET A 70 6.05 -6.29 1.32
N LEU A 71 5.09 -6.46 2.25
CA LEU A 71 4.79 -7.75 2.85
C LEU A 71 4.25 -8.77 1.82
N ALA A 72 3.48 -8.33 0.84
CA ALA A 72 2.96 -9.21 -0.21
C ALA A 72 4.08 -9.72 -1.14
N VAL A 73 5.01 -8.85 -1.50
CA VAL A 73 6.17 -9.16 -2.36
C VAL A 73 7.17 -10.05 -1.64
N THR A 74 7.37 -9.88 -0.33
CA THR A 74 8.21 -10.79 0.47
C THR A 74 7.52 -12.08 0.86
N GLY A 75 6.20 -12.20 0.65
CA GLY A 75 5.42 -13.40 0.99
C GLY A 75 5.07 -13.50 2.47
N GLU A 76 5.29 -12.44 3.24
CA GLU A 76 5.06 -12.38 4.68
C GLU A 76 3.64 -11.90 5.04
N LEU A 77 2.87 -11.39 4.06
CA LEU A 77 1.55 -10.81 4.32
C LEU A 77 0.53 -11.85 4.80
N ASN A 78 0.09 -11.67 6.05
CA ASN A 78 -1.04 -12.40 6.60
C ASN A 78 -2.37 -11.73 6.22
N SER A 79 -3.18 -12.44 5.42
CA SER A 79 -4.47 -11.98 4.88
C SER A 79 -5.68 -12.27 5.77
N THR A 80 -5.48 -12.85 6.96
CA THR A 80 -6.55 -13.16 7.92
C THR A 80 -7.37 -11.90 8.23
N MET A 81 -8.70 -12.02 8.19
CA MET A 81 -9.62 -10.91 8.45
C MET A 81 -10.07 -10.87 9.91
N GLY A 82 -10.18 -9.66 10.48
CA GLY A 82 -10.70 -9.44 11.83
C GLY A 82 -9.72 -9.83 12.96
N GLY A 83 -10.23 -10.11 14.16
CA GLY A 83 -9.40 -10.49 15.30
C GLY A 83 -8.70 -9.32 16.00
N LEU A 84 -7.76 -9.64 16.90
CA LEU A 84 -7.01 -8.64 17.66
C LEU A 84 -6.11 -7.79 16.75
N PRO A 85 -5.90 -6.51 17.10
CA PRO A 85 -5.07 -5.62 16.30
C PRO A 85 -3.61 -6.11 16.32
N ALA A 86 -3.00 -6.15 15.13
CA ALA A 86 -1.58 -6.44 14.97
C ALA A 86 -0.74 -5.27 15.46
N ARG A 87 0.40 -5.53 16.09
CA ARG A 87 1.38 -4.50 16.42
C ARG A 87 2.64 -4.72 15.59
N PRO A 88 2.79 -4.04 14.43
CA PRO A 88 4.00 -4.08 13.62
C PRO A 88 5.24 -3.65 14.42
N GLU A 89 6.42 -4.08 13.99
CA GLU A 89 7.67 -3.50 14.49
C GLU A 89 7.79 -2.04 14.02
N ILE A 90 8.19 -1.16 14.94
CA ILE A 90 8.45 0.26 14.69
C ILE A 90 9.79 0.64 15.33
N ASN A 91 10.33 1.81 15.01
CA ASN A 91 11.59 2.30 15.58
C ASN A 91 11.55 2.28 17.12
N LEU A 92 12.60 1.71 17.73
CA LEU A 92 12.69 1.52 19.18
C LEU A 92 12.53 2.84 19.95
N GLU A 93 13.11 3.92 19.43
CA GLU A 93 13.01 5.25 20.01
C GLU A 93 11.55 5.70 20.16
N VAL A 94 10.72 5.46 19.15
CA VAL A 94 9.29 5.81 19.17
C VAL A 94 8.47 4.81 19.98
N ALA A 95 8.87 3.53 19.99
CA ALA A 95 8.21 2.51 20.79
C ALA A 95 8.34 2.77 22.31
N LEU A 96 9.50 3.31 22.73
CA LEU A 96 9.83 3.62 24.12
C LEU A 96 9.43 5.03 24.57
N GLN A 97 8.90 5.86 23.67
CA GLN A 97 8.44 7.20 24.05
C GLN A 97 7.36 7.12 25.13
N PRO A 98 7.52 7.85 26.26
CA PRO A 98 6.54 7.86 27.32
C PRO A 98 5.27 8.56 26.83
N ARG A 99 4.14 7.86 26.92
CA ARG A 99 2.83 8.41 26.52
C ARG A 99 2.00 8.64 27.76
N MET A 100 1.54 9.87 27.94
CA MET A 100 0.67 10.22 29.06
C MET A 100 -0.74 9.69 28.79
N ILE A 101 -1.27 8.91 29.73
CA ILE A 101 -2.69 8.54 29.79
C ILE A 101 -3.28 9.15 31.06
N GLN A 102 -4.60 9.07 31.23
CA GLN A 102 -5.25 9.70 32.35
C GLN A 102 -4.67 9.18 33.69
N PHE A 103 -3.99 10.07 34.41
CA PHE A 103 -3.31 9.84 35.69
C PHE A 103 -2.13 8.84 35.69
N SER A 104 -1.58 8.46 34.52
CA SER A 104 -0.44 7.54 34.47
C SER A 104 0.34 7.60 33.14
N LEU A 105 1.35 6.75 33.02
CA LEU A 105 2.07 6.49 31.77
C LEU A 105 1.51 5.23 31.10
N ALA A 106 1.27 5.29 29.79
CA ALA A 106 0.88 4.12 29.03
C ALA A 106 2.04 3.11 29.02
N PRO A 107 1.73 1.80 28.94
CA PRO A 107 2.73 0.80 28.61
C PRO A 107 3.46 1.19 27.32
N SER A 108 4.77 0.91 27.29
CA SER A 108 5.57 1.04 26.08
C SER A 108 4.99 0.17 24.98
N TYR A 109 5.21 0.59 23.74
CA TYR A 109 4.76 -0.18 22.60
C TYR A 109 5.56 -1.48 22.52
N GLN A 110 4.86 -2.60 22.40
CA GLN A 110 5.47 -3.91 22.20
C GLN A 110 4.92 -4.51 20.91
N PRO A 111 5.79 -4.87 19.95
CA PRO A 111 5.34 -5.54 18.73
C PRO A 111 4.69 -6.88 19.05
N SER A 112 3.84 -7.37 18.15
CA SER A 112 3.27 -8.71 18.30
C SER A 112 4.39 -9.76 18.25
N PRO A 113 4.36 -10.78 19.13
CA PRO A 113 5.51 -11.67 19.34
C PRO A 113 6.00 -12.37 18.07
N THR A 114 5.07 -12.84 17.23
CA THR A 114 5.39 -13.64 16.03
C THR A 114 5.28 -12.82 14.74
N PRO A 115 6.10 -13.11 13.71
CA PRO A 115 5.99 -12.48 12.39
C PRO A 115 4.58 -12.57 11.82
N GLU A 116 3.93 -13.73 11.97
CA GLU A 116 2.59 -14.02 11.45
C GLU A 116 1.52 -13.13 12.08
N GLU A 117 1.67 -12.77 13.36
CA GLU A 117 0.76 -11.87 14.07
C GLU A 117 1.00 -10.40 13.74
N ARG A 118 2.26 -9.98 13.48
CA ARG A 118 2.61 -8.58 13.19
C ARG A 118 2.50 -8.22 11.71
N ASN A 119 2.74 -9.16 10.79
CA ASN A 119 2.73 -8.93 9.34
C ASN A 119 1.31 -9.04 8.73
N ARG A 120 0.32 -8.51 9.44
CA ARG A 120 -1.05 -8.42 8.94
C ARG A 120 -1.23 -7.17 8.07
N ARG A 121 -2.28 -7.18 7.26
CA ARG A 121 -2.72 -6.00 6.49
C ARG A 121 -2.80 -4.77 7.39
N SER A 122 -2.34 -3.63 6.89
CA SER A 122 -2.21 -2.38 7.65
C SER A 122 -3.53 -1.84 8.18
N VAL A 123 -4.67 -2.27 7.63
CA VAL A 123 -6.03 -2.01 8.15
C VAL A 123 -6.29 -2.65 9.51
N TYR A 124 -5.58 -3.73 9.86
CA TYR A 124 -5.66 -4.41 11.16
C TYR A 124 -4.51 -4.02 12.09
N ALA A 125 -3.64 -3.09 11.68
CA ALA A 125 -2.59 -2.58 12.55
C ALA A 125 -3.20 -1.75 13.69
N TYR A 126 -2.66 -1.90 14.89
CA TYR A 126 -3.04 -1.16 16.06
C TYR A 126 -2.83 0.34 15.83
N ARG A 127 -3.87 1.14 16.08
CA ARG A 127 -3.84 2.59 15.97
C ARG A 127 -4.21 3.22 17.29
N VAL A 128 -3.41 4.19 17.72
CA VAL A 128 -3.65 4.95 18.93
C VAL A 128 -3.24 6.40 18.71
N ARG A 129 -3.96 7.32 19.36
CA ARG A 129 -3.60 8.73 19.38
C ARG A 129 -2.32 8.92 20.21
N GLY A 130 -1.44 9.79 19.74
CA GLY A 130 -0.17 10.09 20.42
C GLY A 130 0.95 9.04 20.22
N GLN A 131 0.78 8.06 19.32
CA GLN A 131 1.87 7.21 18.85
C GLN A 131 1.65 6.87 17.38
N ALA A 132 2.21 7.69 16.50
CA ALA A 132 2.21 7.40 15.07
C ALA A 132 3.24 6.29 14.77
N ASP A 133 2.97 5.53 13.72
CA ASP A 133 3.98 4.64 13.14
C ASP A 133 4.94 5.51 12.29
N PRO A 134 6.24 5.57 12.63
CA PRO A 134 7.16 6.50 11.97
C PRO A 134 7.31 6.23 10.48
N PHE A 135 7.27 4.96 10.07
CA PHE A 135 7.34 4.61 8.66
C PHE A 135 6.12 5.16 7.94
N LEU A 136 4.92 4.90 8.48
CA LEU A 136 3.70 5.32 7.81
C LEU A 136 3.53 6.85 7.79
N GLU A 137 3.94 7.53 8.86
CA GLU A 137 3.95 8.99 8.94
C GLU A 137 4.86 9.61 7.87
N VAL A 138 6.08 9.09 7.68
CA VAL A 138 7.00 9.55 6.62
C VAL A 138 6.40 9.42 5.21
N PHE A 139 5.56 8.40 4.99
CA PHE A 139 4.83 8.19 3.73
C PHE A 139 3.43 8.85 3.73
N ASN A 140 3.31 9.98 4.43
CA ASN A 140 2.13 10.85 4.44
C ASN A 140 0.86 10.20 4.99
N GLN A 141 0.97 9.24 5.92
CA GLN A 141 -0.21 8.78 6.65
C GLN A 141 -0.81 9.95 7.45
N PRO A 142 -2.13 10.22 7.32
CA PRO A 142 -2.77 11.26 8.11
C PRO A 142 -2.63 11.05 9.61
N ASN A 143 -2.40 12.13 10.35
CA ASN A 143 -2.30 12.10 11.80
C ASN A 143 -3.63 11.63 12.42
N PRO A 144 -3.65 10.67 13.36
CA PRO A 144 -4.88 10.18 13.99
C PRO A 144 -5.56 11.17 14.95
N ASN A 145 -4.94 12.33 15.22
CA ASN A 145 -5.48 13.38 16.07
C ASN A 145 -6.41 14.33 15.32
N ASP A 146 -6.20 14.50 14.01
CA ASP A 146 -6.86 15.50 13.19
C ASP A 146 -7.78 14.85 12.14
N SER A 147 -8.76 15.61 11.68
CA SER A 147 -9.53 15.22 10.49
C SER A 147 -8.70 15.50 9.23
N CYS A 148 -8.80 14.63 8.25
CA CYS A 148 -8.09 14.75 6.98
C CYS A 148 -9.08 14.51 5.83
N GLU A 149 -9.45 15.59 5.15
CA GLU A 149 -10.37 15.60 4.01
C GLU A 149 -9.69 15.11 2.73
N GLN A 150 -8.38 15.38 2.59
CA GLN A 150 -7.58 14.96 1.45
C GLN A 150 -6.19 14.53 1.92
N ARG A 151 -5.76 13.35 1.46
CA ARG A 151 -4.42 12.83 1.77
C ARG A 151 -3.37 13.58 0.96
N ASP A 152 -2.30 14.00 1.63
CA ASP A 152 -1.14 14.56 0.97
C ASP A 152 -0.35 13.48 0.22
N SER A 153 0.12 13.81 -0.98
CA SER A 153 0.94 12.96 -1.83
C SER A 153 2.25 13.66 -2.18
N ALA A 154 2.95 14.19 -1.16
CA ALA A 154 4.26 14.78 -1.30
C ALA A 154 5.38 13.75 -1.48
N ALA A 155 6.38 14.10 -2.30
CA ALA A 155 7.63 13.37 -2.44
C ALA A 155 8.75 14.19 -1.81
N VAL A 156 9.20 13.75 -0.63
CA VAL A 156 10.25 14.44 0.13
C VAL A 156 11.47 13.54 0.29
N SER A 157 12.66 14.13 0.33
CA SER A 157 13.93 13.39 0.42
C SER A 157 13.98 12.36 1.56
N PRO A 158 13.44 12.63 2.76
CA PRO A 158 13.38 11.62 3.83
C PRO A 158 12.73 10.30 3.41
N GLN A 159 11.68 10.32 2.58
CA GLN A 159 11.01 9.09 2.11
C GLN A 159 11.99 8.18 1.35
N ALA A 160 12.80 8.75 0.45
CA ALA A 160 13.79 7.99 -0.30
C ALA A 160 14.87 7.41 0.62
N PHE A 161 15.37 8.20 1.57
CA PHE A 161 16.35 7.73 2.54
C PHE A 161 15.79 6.65 3.46
N THR A 162 14.53 6.72 3.86
CA THR A 162 13.86 5.66 4.63
C THR A 162 13.79 4.35 3.84
N LEU A 163 13.50 4.39 2.53
CA LEU A 163 13.52 3.18 1.69
C LEU A 163 14.93 2.62 1.50
N MET A 164 15.98 3.43 1.59
CA MET A 164 17.35 2.94 1.40
C MET A 164 18.02 2.46 2.69
N ASN A 165 17.69 3.05 3.83
CA ASN A 165 18.49 2.93 5.05
C ASN A 165 17.73 2.42 6.28
N SER A 166 16.40 2.21 6.21
CA SER A 166 15.67 1.74 7.38
C SER A 166 15.91 0.26 7.66
N ASP A 167 15.88 -0.11 8.94
CA ASP A 167 15.91 -1.51 9.39
C ASP A 167 14.79 -2.31 8.74
N LEU A 168 13.58 -1.72 8.67
CA LEU A 168 12.43 -2.31 7.99
C LEU A 168 12.77 -2.71 6.55
N MET A 169 13.43 -1.82 5.77
CA MET A 169 13.73 -2.14 4.37
C MET A 169 14.86 -3.15 4.24
N THR A 170 15.83 -3.12 5.16
CA THR A 170 16.87 -4.13 5.25
C THR A 170 16.26 -5.52 5.50
N ASP A 171 15.36 -5.65 6.48
CA ASP A 171 14.66 -6.90 6.77
C ASP A 171 13.84 -7.39 5.57
N ARG A 172 13.10 -6.50 4.89
CA ARG A 172 12.33 -6.87 3.69
C ARG A 172 13.22 -7.28 2.54
N SER A 173 14.39 -6.68 2.37
CA SER A 173 15.34 -7.08 1.33
C SER A 173 15.86 -8.51 1.54
N ILE A 174 16.17 -8.87 2.79
CA ILE A 174 16.60 -10.22 3.17
C ILE A 174 15.47 -11.21 2.99
N ALA A 175 14.26 -10.89 3.48
CA ALA A 175 13.09 -11.74 3.32
C ALA A 175 12.74 -12.00 1.84
N PHE A 176 12.89 -10.97 0.99
CA PHE A 176 12.68 -11.12 -0.45
C PHE A 176 13.70 -12.04 -1.10
N ALA A 177 14.99 -11.89 -0.76
CA ALA A 177 16.04 -12.77 -1.26
C ALA A 177 15.79 -14.23 -0.86
N LEU A 178 15.47 -14.47 0.42
CA LEU A 178 15.16 -15.81 0.94
C LEU A 178 13.95 -16.44 0.23
N ARG A 179 12.90 -15.65 -0.03
CA ARG A 179 11.74 -16.11 -0.80
C ARG A 179 12.15 -16.54 -2.21
N LEU A 180 12.95 -15.76 -2.91
CA LEU A 180 13.39 -16.06 -4.27
C LEU A 180 14.25 -17.34 -4.31
N GLU A 181 15.16 -17.51 -3.35
CA GLU A 181 15.96 -18.73 -3.21
C GLU A 181 15.12 -19.98 -2.94
N GLN A 182 14.01 -19.85 -2.22
CA GLN A 182 13.07 -20.95 -1.98
C GLN A 182 12.22 -21.27 -3.22
N GLU A 183 11.79 -20.26 -3.97
CA GLU A 183 10.94 -20.44 -5.16
C GLU A 183 11.73 -20.98 -6.38
N SER A 184 13.03 -20.71 -6.48
CA SER A 184 13.86 -21.17 -7.60
C SER A 184 15.32 -21.41 -7.22
N LYS A 185 15.95 -22.41 -7.85
CA LYS A 185 17.38 -22.72 -7.69
C LYS A 185 18.30 -22.04 -8.72
N SER A 186 17.75 -21.54 -9.83
CA SER A 186 18.53 -20.83 -10.86
C SER A 186 18.39 -19.32 -10.65
N VAL A 187 19.53 -18.62 -10.76
CA VAL A 187 19.61 -17.16 -10.59
C VAL A 187 18.76 -16.45 -11.65
N GLU A 188 18.76 -16.92 -12.90
CA GLU A 188 17.98 -16.33 -14.00
C GLU A 188 16.47 -16.39 -13.70
N ALA A 189 16.01 -17.53 -13.18
CA ALA A 189 14.63 -17.71 -12.77
C ALA A 189 14.29 -16.89 -11.51
N GLN A 190 15.23 -16.72 -10.57
CA GLN A 190 15.07 -15.83 -9.41
C GLN A 190 14.93 -14.37 -9.84
N VAL A 191 15.78 -13.88 -10.75
CA VAL A 191 15.71 -12.52 -11.30
C VAL A 191 14.37 -12.32 -12.01
N THR A 192 13.99 -13.24 -12.89
CA THR A 192 12.70 -13.16 -13.59
C THR A 192 11.53 -13.07 -12.61
N ARG A 193 11.56 -13.89 -11.55
CA ARG A 193 10.53 -13.89 -10.52
C ARG A 193 10.52 -12.60 -9.70
N ALA A 194 11.69 -12.06 -9.39
CA ALA A 194 11.83 -10.80 -8.68
C ALA A 194 11.15 -9.65 -9.43
N PHE A 195 11.38 -9.56 -10.74
CA PHE A 195 10.74 -8.56 -11.59
C PHE A 195 9.22 -8.74 -11.68
N GLN A 196 8.74 -9.97 -11.77
CA GLN A 196 7.30 -10.25 -11.78
C GLN A 196 6.63 -9.84 -10.47
N LEU A 197 7.27 -10.08 -9.33
CA LEU A 197 6.73 -9.73 -8.01
C LEU A 197 6.79 -8.22 -7.75
N ALA A 198 7.92 -7.57 -8.06
CA ALA A 198 8.12 -6.16 -7.75
C ALA A 198 7.51 -5.20 -8.80
N PHE A 199 7.61 -5.53 -10.09
CA PHE A 199 7.19 -4.66 -11.20
C PHE A 199 5.98 -5.18 -11.98
N GLY A 200 5.51 -6.41 -11.70
CA GLY A 200 4.37 -7.00 -12.42
C GLY A 200 4.67 -7.38 -13.87
N ARG A 201 5.94 -7.43 -14.28
CA ARG A 201 6.39 -7.76 -15.65
C ARG A 201 7.65 -8.62 -15.65
N ALA A 202 7.98 -9.21 -16.79
CA ALA A 202 9.28 -9.86 -17.00
C ALA A 202 10.40 -8.81 -17.16
N PRO A 203 11.66 -9.16 -16.81
CA PRO A 203 12.82 -8.32 -17.10
C PRO A 203 13.04 -8.19 -18.61
N SER A 204 13.56 -7.05 -19.05
CA SER A 204 14.04 -6.86 -20.42
C SER A 204 15.47 -7.40 -20.59
N ALA A 205 16.00 -7.48 -21.81
CA ALA A 205 17.36 -7.97 -22.04
C ALA A 205 18.47 -7.05 -21.49
N GLN A 206 18.14 -5.81 -21.11
CA GLN A 206 19.07 -4.82 -20.54
C GLN A 206 19.07 -4.82 -19.01
N GLU A 207 18.13 -5.55 -18.41
CA GLU A 207 17.88 -5.66 -16.96
C GLU A 207 18.25 -7.06 -16.47
#